data_AF-A0A6P0DP21-F1
#
_entry.id   AF-A0A6P0DP21-F1
#
_cell.length_a   1.000
_cell.length_b   1.000
_cell.length_c   1.000
_cell.angle_alpha   90.00
_cell.angle_beta   90.00
_cell.angle_gamma   90.00
#
_symmetry.space_group_name_H-M   'P 1'
#
loop_
_entity.id
_entity.type
_entity.pdbx_description
1 polymer ?
#
loop_
_entity_poly.entity_id
_entity_poly.type
_entity_poly.pdbx_seq_one_letter_code
_entity_poly.pdbx_strand_id
1 'polypeptide(L)'
;MTRAGFEYILAKHAATAAQKLPSLADKRITPHVLRHTCAMHTLKATRDVRKVSLWLGHASLQSTEIYLRADPTEKLEALAAMAPPSFKPGRFAAPDKLLAMLKSIGRSTNYVE
;
A
#
# COMPACT_ATOMS: atom_id res chain seq x y z
N MET A 1 -6.58 -30.23 8.04
CA MET A 1 -7.43 -29.59 7.01
C MET A 1 -6.52 -29.01 5.94
N THR A 2 -6.71 -29.35 4.66
CA THR A 2 -5.87 -28.85 3.57
C THR A 2 -6.40 -27.51 3.04
N ARG A 3 -5.59 -26.76 2.28
CA ARG A 3 -6.03 -25.52 1.61
C ARG A 3 -7.28 -25.75 0.74
N ALA A 4 -7.25 -26.78 -0.10
CA ALA A 4 -8.37 -27.15 -0.96
C ALA A 4 -9.62 -27.53 -0.15
N GLY A 5 -9.45 -28.22 0.99
CA GLY A 5 -10.57 -28.57 1.88
C GLY A 5 -11.23 -27.32 2.49
N PHE A 6 -10.45 -26.33 2.90
CA PHE A 6 -10.99 -25.07 3.40
C PHE A 6 -11.66 -24.25 2.28
N GLU A 7 -11.05 -24.17 1.10
CA GLU A 7 -11.65 -23.53 -0.08
C GLU A 7 -13.01 -24.17 -0.45
N TYR A 8 -13.11 -25.49 -0.41
CA TYR A 8 -14.36 -26.22 -0.64
C TYR A 8 -15.45 -25.88 0.38
N ILE A 9 -15.11 -25.90 1.68
CA ILE A 9 -16.06 -25.55 2.75
C ILE A 9 -16.52 -24.10 2.60
N LEU A 10 -15.58 -23.18 2.33
CA LEU A 10 -15.90 -21.78 2.11
C LEU A 10 -16.83 -21.57 0.92
N ALA A 11 -16.56 -22.24 -0.20
CA ALA A 11 -17.42 -22.16 -1.39
C ALA A 11 -18.83 -22.67 -1.11
N LYS A 12 -18.96 -23.78 -0.36
CA LYS A 12 -20.26 -24.30 0.08
C LYS A 12 -21.05 -23.27 0.88
N HIS A 13 -20.42 -22.64 1.87
CA HIS A 13 -21.08 -21.61 2.69
C HIS A 13 -21.38 -20.33 1.90
N ALA A 14 -20.51 -19.92 0.98
CA ALA A 14 -20.74 -18.78 0.10
C ALA A 14 -21.97 -18.99 -0.79
N ALA A 15 -22.15 -20.20 -1.35
CA ALA A 15 -23.33 -20.55 -2.14
C ALA A 15 -24.61 -20.51 -1.30
N THR A 16 -24.59 -21.03 -0.07
CA THR A 16 -25.74 -20.93 0.85
C THR A 16 -26.05 -19.49 1.22
N ALA A 17 -25.03 -18.66 1.47
CA ALA A 17 -25.22 -17.24 1.79
C ALA A 17 -25.80 -16.44 0.61
N ALA A 18 -25.40 -16.78 -0.62
CA ALA A 18 -25.91 -16.13 -1.83
C ALA A 18 -27.41 -16.33 -2.05
N GLN A 19 -28.00 -17.43 -1.54
CA GLN A 19 -29.45 -17.64 -1.57
C GLN A 19 -30.22 -16.59 -0.75
N LYS A 20 -29.62 -16.11 0.35
CA LYS A 20 -30.20 -15.06 1.20
C LYS A 20 -29.84 -13.66 0.74
N LEU A 21 -28.64 -13.50 0.18
CA LEU A 21 -28.11 -12.23 -0.29
C LEU A 21 -27.57 -12.38 -1.73
N PRO A 22 -28.39 -12.14 -2.76
CA PRO A 22 -28.02 -12.38 -4.16
C PRO A 22 -26.74 -11.66 -4.60
N SER A 23 -26.43 -10.49 -4.01
CA SER A 23 -25.22 -9.72 -4.30
C SER A 23 -23.90 -10.42 -3.91
N LEU A 24 -23.95 -11.55 -3.20
CA LEU A 24 -22.78 -12.38 -2.93
C LEU A 24 -22.43 -13.30 -4.12
N ALA A 25 -23.38 -13.61 -5.00
CA ALA A 25 -23.15 -14.48 -6.16
C ALA A 25 -22.13 -13.86 -7.12
N ASP A 26 -22.15 -12.53 -7.27
CA ASP A 26 -21.24 -11.79 -8.16
C ASP A 26 -19.88 -11.48 -7.52
N LYS A 27 -19.70 -11.79 -6.23
CA LYS A 27 -18.48 -11.47 -5.49
C LYS A 27 -17.48 -12.63 -5.51
N ARG A 28 -16.22 -12.29 -5.75
CA ARG A 28 -15.10 -13.23 -5.63
C ARG A 28 -14.77 -13.49 -4.15
N ILE A 29 -15.30 -14.57 -3.59
CA ILE A 29 -15.04 -14.99 -2.21
C ILE A 29 -13.99 -16.11 -2.21
N THR A 30 -12.82 -15.83 -1.62
CA THR A 30 -11.74 -16.81 -1.44
C THR A 30 -11.11 -16.65 -0.05
N PRO A 31 -10.37 -17.64 0.47
CA PRO A 31 -9.73 -17.52 1.78
C PRO A 31 -8.80 -16.31 1.87
N HIS A 32 -8.10 -16.00 0.78
CA HIS A 32 -7.19 -14.86 0.73
C HIS A 32 -7.93 -13.53 0.76
N VAL A 33 -9.08 -13.42 0.07
CA VAL A 33 -9.94 -12.23 0.12
C VAL A 33 -10.48 -12.02 1.53
N LEU A 34 -10.94 -13.08 2.21
CA LEU A 34 -11.39 -12.97 3.61
C LEU A 34 -10.29 -12.48 4.55
N ARG A 35 -9.06 -12.96 4.38
CA ARG A 35 -7.90 -12.46 5.14
C ARG A 35 -7.68 -10.97 4.92
N HIS A 36 -7.75 -10.51 3.66
CA HIS A 36 -7.63 -9.09 3.32
C HIS A 36 -8.76 -8.25 3.92
N THR A 37 -10.01 -8.71 3.82
CA THR A 37 -11.16 -8.02 4.43
C THR A 37 -10.98 -7.89 5.94
N CYS A 38 -10.53 -8.95 6.60
CA CYS A 38 -10.27 -8.92 8.03
C CYS A 38 -9.17 -7.93 8.39
N ALA A 39 -8.07 -7.92 7.65
CA ALA A 39 -6.97 -6.98 7.85
C ALA A 39 -7.42 -5.51 7.70
N MET A 40 -8.20 -5.21 6.65
CA MET A 40 -8.73 -3.86 6.43
C MET A 40 -9.70 -3.42 7.53
N HIS A 41 -10.55 -4.33 8.02
CA HIS A 41 -11.43 -4.03 9.17
C HIS A 41 -10.62 -3.76 10.44
N THR A 42 -9.60 -4.57 10.71
CA THR A 42 -8.70 -4.34 11.86
C THR A 42 -7.96 -3.02 11.73
N LEU A 43 -7.47 -2.66 10.53
CA LEU A 43 -6.81 -1.38 10.28
C LEU A 43 -7.76 -0.22 10.58
N LYS A 44 -8.98 -0.25 10.04
CA LYS A 44 -10.00 0.79 10.28
C LYS A 44 -10.38 0.95 11.74
N ALA A 45 -10.48 -0.16 12.49
CA ALA A 45 -10.84 -0.13 13.90
C ALA A 45 -9.69 0.35 14.80
N THR A 46 -8.44 0.01 14.45
CA THR A 46 -7.30 0.23 15.34
C THR A 46 -6.44 1.44 14.97
N ARG A 47 -6.52 1.88 13.71
CA ARG A 47 -5.65 2.90 13.09
C ARG A 47 -4.17 2.67 13.41
N ASP A 48 -3.75 1.40 13.42
CA ASP A 48 -2.37 1.02 13.67
C ASP A 48 -2.01 -0.24 12.87
N VAL A 49 -1.25 -0.04 11.80
CA VAL A 49 -0.74 -1.12 10.94
C VAL A 49 0.07 -2.19 11.69
N ARG A 50 0.71 -1.85 12.82
CA ARG A 50 1.48 -2.82 13.61
C ARG A 50 0.57 -3.80 14.34
N LYS A 51 -0.59 -3.32 14.83
CA LYS A 51 -1.61 -4.18 15.44
C LYS A 51 -2.20 -5.14 14.41
N VAL A 52 -2.42 -4.68 13.18
CA VAL A 52 -2.85 -5.54 12.07
C VAL A 52 -1.80 -6.63 11.78
N SER A 53 -0.52 -6.26 11.71
CA SER A 53 0.59 -7.19 11.48
C SER A 53 0.68 -8.26 12.56
N LEU A 54 0.55 -7.87 13.83
CA LEU A 54 0.57 -8.78 14.97
C LEU A 54 -0.64 -9.73 14.93
N TRP A 55 -1.82 -9.20 14.66
CA TRP A 55 -3.07 -9.99 14.61
C TRP A 55 -3.06 -11.02 13.47
N LEU A 56 -2.43 -10.69 12.34
CA LEU A 56 -2.27 -11.60 11.21
C LEU A 56 -1.07 -12.56 11.34
N GLY A 57 -0.21 -12.35 12.34
CA GLY A 57 1.02 -13.14 12.53
C GLY A 57 2.06 -12.94 11.43
N HIS A 58 2.13 -11.74 10.84
CA HIS A 58 3.12 -11.45 9.80
C HIS A 58 4.52 -11.28 10.40
N ALA A 59 5.50 -12.02 9.89
CA ALA A 59 6.90 -11.92 10.29
C ALA A 59 7.58 -10.60 9.81
N SER A 60 7.00 -9.93 8.81
CA SER A 60 7.49 -8.66 8.29
C SER A 60 6.35 -7.70 7.99
N LEU A 61 6.54 -6.43 8.37
CA LEU A 61 5.62 -5.33 8.09
C LEU A 61 5.45 -5.04 6.60
N GLN A 62 6.40 -5.46 5.76
CA GLN A 62 6.33 -5.27 4.30
C GLN A 62 5.07 -5.92 3.71
N SER A 63 4.66 -7.08 4.24
CA SER A 63 3.44 -7.77 3.81
C SER A 63 2.15 -7.07 4.25
N THR A 64 2.22 -6.23 5.29
CA THR A 64 1.10 -5.48 5.88
C THR A 64 0.95 -4.09 5.23
N GLU A 65 2.01 -3.56 4.61
CA GLU A 65 2.01 -2.25 3.93
C GLU A 65 0.97 -2.16 2.81
N ILE A 66 0.61 -3.29 2.19
CA ILE A 66 -0.43 -3.37 1.16
C ILE A 66 -1.77 -2.77 1.64
N TYR A 67 -2.07 -2.85 2.94
CA TYR A 67 -3.31 -2.33 3.50
C TYR A 67 -3.31 -0.79 3.62
N LEU A 68 -2.15 -0.18 3.87
CA LEU A 68 -1.99 1.28 3.88
C LEU A 68 -2.10 1.90 2.49
N ARG A 69 -1.75 1.13 1.44
CA ARG A 69 -1.91 1.58 0.05
C ARG A 69 -3.38 1.52 -0.40
N ALA A 70 -4.14 0.59 0.14
CA ALA A 70 -5.57 0.43 -0.16
C ALA A 70 -6.45 1.48 0.53
N ASP A 71 -6.07 1.91 1.73
CA ASP A 71 -6.72 3.00 2.46
C ASP A 71 -5.65 4.01 2.93
N PRO A 72 -5.39 5.07 2.16
CA PRO A 72 -4.32 6.02 2.46
C PRO A 72 -4.66 6.96 3.63
N THR A 73 -5.87 6.86 4.20
CA THR A 73 -6.35 7.79 5.24
C THR A 73 -5.37 7.88 6.42
N GLU A 74 -4.92 6.75 6.96
CA GLU A 74 -3.97 6.72 8.09
C GLU A 74 -2.60 7.30 7.70
N LYS A 75 -2.14 7.04 6.46
CA LYS A 75 -0.89 7.61 5.94
C LYS A 75 -0.98 9.13 5.79
N LEU A 76 -2.11 9.63 5.31
CA LEU A 76 -2.36 11.06 5.15
C LEU A 76 -2.53 11.75 6.51
N GLU A 77 -3.23 11.12 7.47
CA GLU A 77 -3.33 11.60 8.84
C GLU A 77 -1.94 11.69 9.50
N ALA A 78 -1.10 10.67 9.34
CA ALA A 78 0.26 10.68 9.86
C ALA A 78 1.12 11.79 9.22
N LEU A 79 1.01 12.00 7.90
CA LEU A 79 1.69 13.10 7.21
C LEU A 79 1.19 14.47 7.66
N ALA A 80 -0.11 14.63 7.91
CA ALA A 80 -0.71 15.87 8.38
C ALA A 80 -0.35 16.18 9.85
N ALA A 81 -0.20 15.14 10.67
CA ALA A 81 0.24 15.28 12.07
C ALA A 81 1.71 15.69 12.20
N MET A 82 2.54 15.42 11.19
CA MET A 82 3.91 15.90 11.15
C MET A 82 3.96 17.35 10.66
N ALA A 83 4.61 18.22 11.43
CA ALA A 83 4.93 19.56 10.95
C ALA A 83 5.77 19.42 9.66
N PRO A 84 5.41 20.12 8.57
CA PRO A 84 6.24 20.16 7.38
C PRO A 84 7.66 20.58 7.79
N PRO A 85 8.72 19.89 7.35
CA PRO A 85 10.06 20.38 7.59
C PRO A 85 10.14 21.81 7.07
N SER A 86 10.49 22.76 7.94
CA SER A 86 10.57 24.16 7.59
C SER A 86 11.73 24.35 6.61
N PHE A 87 11.44 24.27 5.32
CA PHE A 87 12.40 24.69 4.31
C PHE A 87 12.49 26.21 4.38
N LYS A 88 13.70 26.76 4.57
CA LYS A 88 13.91 28.18 4.32
C LYS A 88 13.59 28.41 2.83
N PRO A 89 12.60 29.23 2.47
CA PRO A 89 12.37 29.57 1.07
C PRO A 89 13.62 30.28 0.56
N GLY A 90 14.38 29.57 -0.26
CA GLY A 90 15.58 30.05 -0.92
C GLY A 90 15.44 29.83 -2.41
N ARG A 91 15.88 30.79 -3.22
CA ARG A 91 16.09 30.51 -4.64
C ARG A 91 17.24 29.52 -4.72
N PHE A 92 17.04 28.40 -5.42
CA PHE A 92 18.11 27.47 -5.69
C PHE A 92 19.24 28.22 -6.42
N ALA A 93 20.42 28.29 -5.79
CA ALA A 93 21.64 28.77 -6.41
C ALA A 93 22.48 27.53 -6.76
N ALA A 94 22.65 27.28 -8.06
CA ALA A 94 23.47 26.18 -8.53
C ALA A 94 24.92 26.38 -8.04
N PRO A 95 25.54 25.41 -7.36
CA PRO A 95 26.93 25.52 -6.96
C PRO A 95 27.85 25.57 -8.18
N ASP A 96 28.94 26.32 -8.09
CA ASP A 96 29.86 26.56 -9.22
C ASP A 96 30.38 25.25 -9.85
N LYS A 97 30.57 24.21 -9.04
CA LYS A 97 30.95 22.87 -9.53
C LYS A 97 29.89 22.27 -10.45
N LEU A 98 28.61 22.45 -10.13
CA LEU A 98 27.49 21.96 -10.94
C LEU A 98 27.38 22.77 -12.23
N LEU A 99 27.55 24.10 -12.16
CA LEU A 99 27.62 24.95 -13.36
C LEU A 99 28.81 24.61 -14.26
N ALA A 100 29.97 24.32 -13.68
CA ALA A 100 31.16 23.89 -14.42
C ALA A 100 30.96 22.53 -15.10
N MET A 101 30.38 21.56 -14.38
CA MET A 101 30.05 20.24 -14.91
C MET A 101 29.05 20.34 -16.07
N LEU A 102 27.96 21.10 -15.91
CA LEU A 102 26.98 21.28 -16.98
C LEU A 102 27.58 21.99 -18.20
N LYS A 103 28.48 22.97 -18.00
CA LYS A 103 29.23 23.61 -19.09
C LYS A 103 30.18 22.66 -19.81
N SER A 104 30.77 21.67 -19.11
CA SER A 104 31.60 20.64 -19.75
C SER A 104 30.79 19.66 -20.60
N ILE A 105 29.56 19.35 -20.17
CA ILE A 105 28.64 18.46 -20.90
C ILE A 105 28.05 19.17 -22.12
N GLY A 106 27.67 20.45 -21.98
CA GLY A 106 27.09 21.24 -23.09
C GLY A 106 28.06 21.58 -24.23
N ARG A 107 29.36 21.28 -24.08
CA ARG A 107 30.38 21.46 -25.14
C ARG A 107 30.68 20.18 -25.92
N SER A 108 30.15 19.02 -25.52
CA SER A 108 30.43 17.73 -26.17
C SER A 108 29.31 17.27 -27.11
N THR A 109 28.71 18.20 -27.86
CA THR A 109 27.78 17.84 -28.94
C THR A 109 28.46 18.02 -30.29
N ASN A 110 29.50 17.22 -30.55
CA ASN A 110 29.92 16.94 -31.92
C ASN A 110 28.99 15.84 -32.45
N TYR A 111 27.84 16.22 -33.03
CA TYR A 111 27.19 15.35 -34.00
C TYR A 111 28.04 15.42 -35.27
N VAL A 112 28.81 14.37 -35.51
CA VAL A 112 29.55 14.10 -36.75
C VAL A 112 28.54 13.56 -37.76
N GLU A 113 28.50 14.14 -38.96
CA GLU A 113 27.88 13.55 -40.17
C GLU A 113 28.58 12.25 -40.56
#